data_AF-A0A7J8NGY2-F1
#
_entry.id   AF-A0A7J8NGY2-F1
#
_cell.length_a   1.000
_cell.length_b   1.000
_cell.length_c   1.000
_cell.angle_alpha   90.00
_cell.angle_beta   90.00
_cell.angle_gamma   90.00
#
_symmetry.space_group_name_H-M   'P 1'
#
loop_
_entity.id
_entity.type
_entity.pdbx_description
1 polymer ?
#
loop_
_entity_poly.entity_id
_entity_poly.type
_entity_poly.pdbx_seq_one_letter_code
_entity_poly.pdbx_strand_id
1 'polypeptide(L)'
;MVQEGRPIEEIYEKNPFGLHDDQWKRLVERWGTPQVVTQSEKAKESRTKVHYVHTIGNIGYVTLIAQFVEKESCEPSRLEQFRFQHLGKDGCDKLSSEAAKQVYVRNK
;
A
#
# COMPACT_ATOMS: atom_id res chain seq x y z
N MET A 1 -0.71 -4.99 -15.65
CA MET A 1 -1.57 -6.04 -16.24
C MET A 1 -1.54 -5.86 -17.74
N VAL A 2 -0.68 -6.59 -18.45
CA VAL A 2 -1.11 -7.15 -19.73
C VAL A 2 -1.91 -8.37 -19.31
N GLN A 3 -3.23 -8.33 -19.47
CA GLN A 3 -4.03 -9.49 -19.11
C GLN A 3 -3.61 -10.61 -20.06
N GLU A 4 -3.12 -11.70 -19.48
CA GLU A 4 -2.71 -12.89 -20.23
C GLU A 4 -3.85 -13.28 -21.18
N GLY A 5 -3.57 -13.23 -22.48
CA GLY A 5 -4.49 -13.67 -23.53
C GLY A 5 -5.38 -12.61 -24.17
N ARG A 6 -5.34 -11.33 -23.78
CA ARG A 6 -6.06 -10.28 -24.55
C ARG A 6 -5.21 -9.74 -25.71
N PRO A 7 -5.77 -9.58 -26.92
CA PRO A 7 -5.13 -8.86 -28.01
C PRO A 7 -4.75 -7.44 -27.55
N ILE A 8 -3.59 -6.96 -27.98
CA ILE A 8 -3.09 -5.61 -27.63
C ILE A 8 -4.06 -4.53 -28.16
N GLU A 9 -4.74 -4.83 -29.25
CA GLU A 9 -5.74 -3.99 -29.92
C GLU A 9 -6.93 -3.70 -28.98
N GLU A 10 -7.44 -4.70 -28.26
CA GLU A 10 -8.51 -4.53 -27.28
C GLU A 10 -8.09 -3.67 -26.06
N ILE A 11 -6.78 -3.58 -25.80
CA ILE A 11 -6.24 -2.75 -24.71
C ILE A 11 -6.14 -1.31 -25.18
N TYR A 12 -5.81 -1.06 -26.44
CA TYR A 12 -5.78 0.28 -27.02
C TYR A 12 -7.17 0.94 -27.05
N GLU A 13 -8.22 0.16 -27.31
CA GLU A 13 -9.60 0.65 -27.26
C GLU A 13 -10.05 1.08 -25.85
N LYS A 14 -9.38 0.61 -24.80
CA LYS A 14 -9.66 0.94 -23.40
C LYS A 14 -8.83 2.13 -22.90
N ASN A 15 -8.58 3.11 -23.77
CA ASN A 15 -7.88 4.33 -23.40
C ASN A 15 -8.66 5.09 -22.30
N PRO A 16 -8.05 5.41 -21.14
CA PRO A 16 -8.71 6.23 -20.12
C PRO A 16 -9.08 7.63 -20.64
N PHE A 17 -10.21 8.16 -20.18
CA PHE A 17 -10.63 9.52 -20.52
C PHE A 17 -9.57 10.54 -20.09
N GLY A 18 -9.20 11.43 -21.02
CA GLY A 18 -8.21 12.50 -20.77
C GLY A 18 -6.76 12.12 -21.04
N LEU A 19 -6.48 10.91 -21.53
CA LEU A 19 -5.14 10.51 -21.97
C LEU A 19 -5.08 10.46 -23.51
N HIS A 20 -4.02 10.99 -24.11
CA HIS A 20 -3.88 10.92 -25.57
C HIS A 20 -3.54 9.50 -26.03
N ASP A 21 -4.06 9.09 -27.19
CA ASP A 21 -3.92 7.73 -27.71
C ASP A 21 -2.45 7.29 -27.89
N ASP A 22 -1.58 8.21 -28.27
CA ASP A 22 -0.14 7.95 -28.44
C ASP A 22 0.55 7.71 -27.08
N GLN A 23 0.16 8.45 -26.05
CA GLN A 23 0.62 8.24 -24.67
C GLN A 23 0.15 6.89 -24.14
N TRP A 24 -1.09 6.51 -24.41
CA TRP A 24 -1.65 5.24 -23.98
C TRP A 24 -0.94 4.06 -24.67
N LYS A 25 -0.77 4.14 -25.99
CA LYS A 25 -0.05 3.12 -26.77
C LYS A 25 1.38 2.91 -26.24
N ARG A 26 2.14 3.98 -26.01
CA ARG A 26 3.50 3.90 -25.45
C ARG A 26 3.53 3.23 -24.07
N LEU A 27 2.54 3.49 -23.22
CA LEU A 27 2.46 2.86 -21.89
C LEU A 27 2.17 1.36 -22.00
N VAL A 28 1.21 0.98 -22.84
CA VAL A 28 0.83 -0.42 -23.07
C VAL A 28 2.01 -1.20 -23.66
N GLU A 29 2.67 -0.67 -24.68
CA GLU A 29 3.87 -1.27 -25.28
C GLU A 29 4.99 -1.46 -24.24
N ARG A 30 5.28 -0.41 -23.45
CA ARG A 30 6.30 -0.46 -22.40
C ARG A 30 6.00 -1.53 -21.36
N TRP A 31 4.75 -1.64 -20.90
CA TRP A 31 4.35 -2.65 -19.91
C TRP A 31 4.25 -4.06 -20.48
N GLY A 32 4.10 -4.20 -21.79
CA GLY A 32 4.15 -5.49 -22.50
C GLY A 32 5.55 -6.02 -22.74
N THR A 33 6.60 -5.23 -22.49
CA THR A 33 7.98 -5.72 -22.66
C THR A 33 8.28 -6.92 -21.73
N PRO A 34 9.00 -7.94 -22.20
CA PRO A 34 9.29 -9.15 -21.41
C PRO A 34 9.96 -8.85 -20.06
N GLN A 35 10.79 -7.80 -20.02
CA GLN A 35 11.45 -7.34 -18.80
C GLN A 35 10.46 -6.84 -17.75
N VAL A 36 9.51 -5.98 -18.14
CA VAL A 36 8.52 -5.41 -17.21
C VAL A 36 7.52 -6.48 -16.76
N VAL A 37 7.11 -7.38 -17.66
CA VAL A 37 6.26 -8.53 -17.32
C VAL A 37 6.97 -9.43 -16.30
N THR A 38 8.23 -9.80 -16.55
CA THR A 38 9.02 -10.62 -15.62
C THR A 38 9.16 -9.96 -14.25
N GLN A 39 9.43 -8.65 -14.21
CA GLN A 39 9.53 -7.90 -12.96
C GLN A 39 8.18 -7.84 -12.22
N SER A 40 7.08 -7.68 -12.95
CA SER A 40 5.73 -7.71 -12.41
C SER A 40 5.42 -9.06 -11.76
N GLU A 41 5.73 -10.17 -12.43
CA GLU A 41 5.50 -11.51 -11.87
C GLU A 41 6.34 -11.76 -10.61
N LYS A 42 7.63 -11.37 -10.62
CA LYS A 42 8.47 -11.42 -9.40
C LYS A 42 7.86 -10.62 -8.25
N ALA A 43 7.33 -9.43 -8.53
CA ALA A 43 6.71 -8.59 -7.51
C ALA A 43 5.41 -9.20 -6.98
N LYS A 44 4.59 -9.84 -7.84
CA LYS A 44 3.39 -10.57 -7.42
C LYS A 44 3.73 -11.78 -6.54
N GLU A 45 4.71 -12.57 -6.95
CA GLU A 45 5.21 -13.72 -6.16
C GLU A 45 5.79 -13.25 -4.82
N SER A 46 6.43 -12.09 -4.79
CA SER A 46 6.89 -11.50 -3.52
C SER A 46 5.71 -11.10 -2.64
N ARG A 47 4.65 -10.50 -3.21
CA ARG A 47 3.45 -10.12 -2.46
C ARG A 47 2.71 -11.30 -1.86
N THR A 48 2.66 -12.47 -2.53
CA THR A 48 2.01 -13.66 -1.96
C THR A 48 2.78 -14.22 -0.76
N LYS A 49 4.09 -13.97 -0.68
CA LYS A 49 4.94 -14.30 0.47
C LYS A 49 4.84 -13.29 1.61
N VAL A 50 4.21 -12.13 1.38
CA VAL A 50 3.97 -11.15 2.45
C VAL A 50 2.79 -11.63 3.30
N HIS A 51 3.11 -12.27 4.42
CA HIS A 51 2.13 -12.68 5.43
C HIS A 51 1.82 -11.57 6.44
N TYR A 52 2.56 -10.47 6.40
CA TYR A 52 2.40 -9.35 7.31
C TYR A 52 1.42 -8.34 6.70
N VAL A 53 0.35 -8.04 7.43
CA VAL A 53 -0.48 -6.88 7.13
C VAL A 53 0.41 -5.66 7.18
N HIS A 54 0.37 -4.82 6.15
CA HIS A 54 1.10 -3.56 6.13
C HIS A 54 0.74 -2.74 7.37
N THR A 55 1.74 -2.47 8.21
CA THR A 55 1.59 -1.78 9.50
C THR A 55 1.95 -0.30 9.43
N ILE A 56 2.15 0.26 8.23
CA ILE A 56 2.27 1.71 8.11
C ILE A 56 0.84 2.22 8.04
N GLY A 57 0.46 3.03 9.03
CA GLY A 57 -0.86 3.64 9.08
C GLY A 57 -1.10 4.51 7.85
N ASN A 58 -2.35 4.90 7.67
CA ASN A 58 -2.75 5.81 6.60
C ASN A 58 -2.28 7.28 6.81
N ILE A 59 -1.42 7.51 7.81
CA ILE A 59 -1.05 8.85 8.28
C ILE A 59 0.47 8.97 8.24
N GLY A 60 0.96 10.02 7.59
CA GLY A 60 2.38 10.32 7.57
C GLY A 60 2.93 10.62 8.97
N TYR A 61 4.21 10.30 9.19
CA TYR A 61 4.86 10.43 10.50
C TYR A 61 4.66 11.81 11.16
N VAL A 62 4.88 12.91 10.42
CA VAL A 62 4.73 14.28 10.94
C VAL A 62 3.30 14.57 11.38
N THR A 63 2.32 14.16 10.57
CA THR A 63 0.90 14.33 10.87
C THR A 63 0.49 13.54 12.11
N LEU A 64 1.06 12.34 12.29
CA LEU A 64 0.82 11.53 13.47
C LEU A 64 1.31 12.22 14.74
N ILE A 65 2.56 12.71 14.75
CA ILE A 65 3.13 13.37 15.93
C ILE A 65 2.29 14.60 16.29
N ALA A 66 1.92 15.42 15.30
CA ALA A 66 1.11 16.60 15.52
C ALA A 66 -0.25 16.26 16.17
N GLN A 67 -0.97 15.27 15.63
CA GLN A 67 -2.27 14.85 16.17
C GLN A 67 -2.16 14.22 17.57
N PHE A 68 -1.06 13.51 17.84
CA PHE A 68 -0.84 12.90 19.14
C PHE A 68 -0.50 13.96 20.19
N VAL A 69 0.40 14.91 19.89
CA VAL A 69 0.76 16.01 20.79
C VAL A 69 -0.45 16.91 21.05
N GLU A 70 -1.30 17.18 20.05
CA GLU A 70 -2.55 17.92 20.23
C GLU A 70 -3.48 17.24 21.25
N LYS A 71 -3.54 15.91 21.26
CA LYS A 71 -4.45 15.14 22.11
C LYS A 71 -3.88 14.87 23.52
N GLU A 72 -2.61 14.46 23.60
CA GLU A 72 -1.97 13.94 24.83
C GLU A 72 -0.92 14.90 25.40
N SER A 73 -0.63 16.02 24.72
CA SER A 73 0.37 17.04 25.14
C SER A 73 1.80 16.50 25.36
N CYS A 74 2.12 15.32 24.80
CA CYS A 74 3.43 14.69 24.89
C CYS A 74 3.81 14.01 23.57
N GLU A 75 5.09 13.69 23.37
CA GLU A 75 5.51 12.92 22.20
C GLU A 75 5.17 11.43 22.37
N PRO A 76 4.62 10.78 21.32
CA PRO A 76 4.28 9.37 21.39
C PRO A 76 5.53 8.49 21.33
N SER A 77 5.62 7.52 22.24
CA SER A 77 6.53 6.39 22.12
C SER A 77 6.23 5.55 20.88
N ARG A 78 7.20 4.74 20.43
CA ARG A 78 7.01 3.89 19.24
C ARG A 78 5.80 2.94 19.34
N LEU A 79 5.48 2.48 20.55
CA LEU A 79 4.31 1.64 20.79
C LEU A 79 3.01 2.44 20.68
N GLU A 80 3.01 3.68 21.16
CA GLU A 80 1.86 4.59 21.03
C GLU A 80 1.65 5.04 19.58
N GLN A 81 2.72 5.30 18.83
CA GLN A 81 2.65 5.57 17.39
C GLN A 81 2.02 4.39 16.64
N PHE A 82 2.41 3.17 16.98
CA PHE A 82 1.81 1.96 16.41
C PHE A 82 0.31 1.89 16.77
N ARG A 83 -0.06 2.06 18.04
CA ARG A 83 -1.48 2.05 18.45
C ARG A 83 -2.29 3.13 17.72
N PHE A 84 -1.82 4.36 17.69
CA PHE A 84 -2.52 5.49 17.08
C PHE A 84 -2.76 5.30 15.58
N GLN A 85 -1.84 4.63 14.87
CA GLN A 85 -1.98 4.32 13.44
C GLN A 85 -2.96 3.18 13.13
N HIS A 86 -3.15 2.26 14.07
CA HIS A 86 -3.87 1.00 13.83
C HIS A 86 -5.20 0.91 14.58
N LEU A 87 -5.43 1.76 15.58
CA LEU A 87 -6.72 1.93 16.24
C LEU A 87 -7.56 2.87 15.36
N GLY A 88 -8.68 2.36 14.85
CA GLY A 88 -9.57 3.11 13.96
C GLY A 88 -10.18 4.34 14.65
N LYS A 89 -10.69 5.28 13.84
CA LYS A 89 -11.36 6.53 14.28
C LYS A 89 -12.50 6.30 15.28
N ASP A 90 -13.08 5.11 15.30
CA ASP A 90 -14.27 4.79 16.09
C ASP A 90 -13.95 4.31 17.52
N GLY A 91 -12.67 4.27 17.91
CA GLY A 91 -12.25 3.74 19.23
C GLY A 91 -12.53 2.25 19.42
N CYS A 92 -13.04 1.57 18.40
CA CYS A 92 -13.27 0.13 18.43
C CYS A 92 -11.91 -0.57 18.28
N ASP A 93 -11.47 -1.17 19.38
CA ASP A 93 -10.25 -1.98 19.51
C ASP A 93 -10.20 -3.07 18.42
N LYS A 94 -9.62 -2.76 17.26
CA LYS A 94 -9.31 -3.82 16.27
C LYS A 94 -8.07 -4.62 16.66
N LEU A 95 -7.31 -4.18 17.65
CA LEU A 95 -6.20 -4.90 18.26
C LEU A 95 -6.16 -4.60 19.75
N SER A 96 -6.29 -5.63 20.60
CA SER A 96 -6.06 -5.46 22.03
C SER A 96 -4.64 -4.94 22.29
N SER A 97 -4.44 -4.31 23.45
CA SER A 97 -3.12 -3.87 23.92
C SER A 97 -2.03 -4.94 23.83
N GLU A 98 -2.42 -6.21 23.98
CA GLU A 98 -1.56 -7.37 23.94
C GLU A 98 -1.29 -7.84 22.50
N ALA A 99 -2.31 -7.86 21.64
CA ALA A 99 -2.15 -8.16 20.22
C ALA A 99 -1.27 -7.14 19.50
N ALA A 100 -1.41 -5.85 19.83
CA ALA A 100 -0.55 -4.79 19.31
C ALA A 100 0.92 -4.96 19.72
N LYS A 101 1.17 -5.37 20.97
CA LYS A 101 2.53 -5.68 21.46
C LYS A 101 3.11 -6.90 20.74
N GLN A 102 2.33 -7.96 20.53
CA GLN A 102 2.78 -9.15 19.82
C GLN A 102 3.14 -8.85 18.36
N VAL A 103 2.33 -8.05 17.66
CA VAL A 103 2.63 -7.62 16.28
C VAL A 103 3.87 -6.75 16.24
N TYR A 104 4.04 -5.84 17.21
CA TYR A 104 5.23 -4.99 17.28
C TYR A 104 6.52 -5.78 17.55
N VAL A 105 6.49 -6.73 18.49
CA VAL A 105 7.65 -7.57 18.84
C VAL A 105 7.99 -8.57 17.74
N ARG A 106 6.99 -9.14 17.07
CA ARG A 106 7.17 -10.10 15.96
C ARG A 106 7.80 -9.46 14.71
N ASN A 107 7.60 -8.17 14.50
CA ASN A 107 8.07 -7.43 13.32
C ASN A 107 9.34 -6.60 13.57
N LYS A 108 9.98 -6.75 14.73
CA LYS A 108 11.24 -6.09 15.08
C LYS A 108 12.40 -7.07 14.93
#